data_AF-A0A7Y3D2S8-F1
#
_entry.id   AF-A0A7Y3D2S8-F1
#
_cell.length_a   1.000
_cell.length_b   1.000
_cell.length_c   1.000
_cell.angle_alpha   90.00
_cell.angle_beta   90.00
_cell.angle_gamma   90.00
#
_symmetry.space_group_name_H-M   'P 1'
#
loop_
_entity.id
_entity.type
_entity.pdbx_description
1 polymer ?
#
loop_
_entity_poly.entity_id
_entity_poly.type
_entity_poly.pdbx_seq_one_letter_code
_entity_poly.pdbx_strand_id
1 'polypeptide(L)'
;VLNLTSWVGILIIGMLLMTIGEMIFFPFSNSYALHRAKRGNQGEYMAMYSIAFSVAHIFGHNSGMQLIDRYGFDFTWHVATIMMILCILLLYILRNRMIKKINHE
;
A
#
# COMPACT_ATOMS: atom_id res chain seq x y z
N VAL A 1 3.64 -13.53 -7.33
CA VAL A 1 3.75 -13.72 -8.79
C VAL A 1 5.21 -13.85 -9.23
N LEU A 2 6.09 -12.96 -8.77
CA LEU A 2 7.49 -12.90 -9.20
C LEU A 2 8.30 -14.16 -8.85
N ASN A 3 8.08 -14.75 -7.67
CA ASN A 3 8.81 -15.95 -7.23
C ASN A 3 8.19 -17.28 -7.71
N LEU A 4 7.19 -17.27 -8.61
CA LEU A 4 6.49 -18.49 -9.04
C LEU A 4 7.23 -19.27 -10.13
N THR A 5 8.08 -18.59 -10.91
CA THR A 5 8.85 -19.18 -12.00
C THR A 5 10.17 -18.45 -12.17
N SER A 6 11.21 -19.15 -12.61
CA SER A 6 12.52 -18.58 -12.95
C SER A 6 12.54 -17.91 -14.33
N TRP A 7 11.44 -17.97 -15.08
CA TRP A 7 11.34 -17.36 -16.40
C TRP A 7 11.31 -15.83 -16.33
N VAL A 8 12.28 -15.17 -16.96
CA VAL A 8 12.45 -13.69 -16.95
C VAL A 8 11.19 -12.93 -17.39
N GLY A 9 10.36 -13.49 -18.27
CA GLY A 9 9.12 -12.83 -18.71
C GLY A 9 8.11 -12.56 -17.58
N ILE A 10 8.22 -13.26 -16.44
CA ILE A 10 7.38 -13.00 -15.27
C ILE A 10 7.56 -11.60 -14.69
N LEU A 11 8.74 -11.00 -14.90
CA LEU A 11 9.03 -9.64 -14.45
C LEU A 11 8.17 -8.60 -15.18
N ILE A 12 7.97 -8.78 -16.49
CA ILE A 12 7.13 -7.90 -17.32
C ILE A 12 5.67 -7.99 -16.86
N ILE A 13 5.18 -9.21 -16.66
CA ILE A 13 3.83 -9.45 -16.17
C ILE A 13 3.66 -8.83 -14.77
N GLY A 14 4.64 -9.02 -13.88
CA GLY A 14 4.64 -8.44 -12.55
C GLY A 14 4.59 -6.91 -12.57
N MET A 15 5.41 -6.26 -13.39
CA MET A 15 5.39 -4.81 -13.57
C MET A 15 4.04 -4.32 -14.09
N LEU A 16 3.47 -4.97 -15.12
CA LEU A 16 2.15 -4.59 -15.65
C LEU A 16 1.06 -4.68 -14.57
N LEU A 17 1.02 -5.78 -13.81
CA LEU A 17 0.04 -5.95 -12.73
C LEU A 17 0.19 -4.91 -11.62
N MET A 18 1.44 -4.61 -11.21
CA MET A 18 1.71 -3.59 -10.20
C MET A 18 1.28 -2.20 -10.69
N THR A 19 1.66 -1.81 -11.90
CA THR A 19 1.31 -0.50 -12.47
C THR A 19 -0.21 -0.31 -12.60
N ILE A 20 -0.93 -1.32 -13.10
CA ILE A 20 -2.41 -1.26 -13.18
C ILE A 20 -3.02 -1.14 -11.78
N GLY A 21 -2.51 -1.91 -10.82
CA GLY A 21 -2.94 -1.84 -9.43
C GLY A 21 -2.75 -0.45 -8.82
N GLU A 22 -1.58 0.15 -9.03
CA GLU A 22 -1.27 1.51 -8.57
C GLU A 22 -2.19 2.55 -9.21
N MET A 23 -2.41 2.49 -10.52
CA MET A 23 -3.28 3.43 -11.24
C MET A 23 -4.73 3.42 -10.73
N ILE A 24 -5.22 2.27 -10.25
CA ILE A 24 -6.54 2.16 -9.64
C ILE A 24 -6.51 2.64 -8.18
N PHE A 25 -5.47 2.26 -7.44
CA PHE A 25 -5.37 2.54 -6.01
C PHE A 25 -5.16 4.02 -5.69
N PHE A 26 -4.27 4.71 -6.41
CA PHE A 26 -3.93 6.12 -6.14
C PHE A 26 -5.13 7.09 -6.18
N PRO A 27 -5.97 7.13 -7.22
CA PRO A 27 -7.13 8.02 -7.26
C PRO A 27 -8.17 7.65 -6.19
N PHE A 28 -8.36 6.35 -5.91
CA PHE A 28 -9.28 5.90 -4.88
C PHE A 28 -8.84 6.31 -3.47
N SER A 29 -7.57 6.06 -3.13
CA SER A 29 -6.99 6.41 -1.83
C SER A 29 -7.06 7.92 -1.57
N ASN A 30 -6.73 8.73 -2.58
CA ASN A 30 -6.79 10.18 -2.47
C ASN A 30 -8.23 10.69 -2.29
N SER A 31 -9.18 10.21 -3.11
CA SER A 31 -10.59 10.57 -2.97
C SER A 31 -11.18 10.15 -1.62
N TYR A 32 -10.85 8.95 -1.14
CA TYR A 32 -11.28 8.46 0.17
C TYR A 32 -10.76 9.34 1.31
N ALA A 33 -9.48 9.72 1.27
CA ALA A 33 -8.91 10.65 2.25
C ALA A 33 -9.62 12.02 2.22
N LEU A 34 -9.95 12.53 1.03
CA LEU A 34 -10.64 13.82 0.86
C LEU A 34 -12.05 13.79 1.44
N HIS A 35 -12.80 12.73 1.16
CA HIS A 35 -14.16 12.53 1.68
C HIS A 35 -14.18 12.36 3.20
N ARG A 36 -13.10 11.83 3.79
CA ARG A 36 -13.00 11.63 5.24
C ARG A 36 -12.70 12.91 6.01
N ALA A 37 -12.06 13.89 5.38
CA ALA A 37 -11.71 15.15 6.00
C ALA A 37 -12.97 15.93 6.44
N LYS A 38 -12.95 16.48 7.67
CA LYS A 38 -14.04 17.34 8.15
C LYS A 38 -14.14 18.59 7.28
N ARG A 39 -15.37 19.05 6.99
CA ARG A 39 -15.64 20.31 6.28
C ARG A 39 -14.80 21.44 6.90
N GLY A 40 -13.90 22.04 6.11
CA GLY A 40 -12.98 23.11 6.53
C GLY A 40 -11.51 22.69 6.71
N ASN A 41 -11.20 21.43 7.01
CA ASN A 41 -9.82 20.97 7.30
C ASN A 41 -9.26 20.03 6.22
N GLN A 42 -9.75 20.14 4.97
CA GLN A 42 -9.29 19.29 3.86
C GLN A 42 -7.79 19.44 3.59
N GLY A 43 -7.26 20.66 3.65
CA GLY A 43 -5.83 20.92 3.46
C GLY A 43 -4.95 20.26 4.52
N GLU A 44 -5.32 20.39 5.79
CA GLU A 44 -4.58 19.78 6.90
C GLU A 44 -4.61 18.24 6.84
N TYR A 45 -5.78 17.67 6.53
CA TYR A 45 -5.92 16.21 6.39
C TYR A 45 -5.10 15.68 5.20
N MET A 46 -5.08 16.40 4.08
CA MET A 46 -4.24 16.06 2.93
C MET A 46 -2.75 16.26 3.17
N ALA A 47 -2.38 17.22 4.01
CA ALA A 47 -0.99 17.38 4.46
C ALA A 47 -0.56 16.15 5.26
N MET A 48 -1.39 15.66 6.19
CA MET A 48 -1.10 14.41 6.91
C MET A 48 -1.02 13.19 5.97
N TYR A 49 -1.92 13.09 4.99
CA TYR A 49 -1.87 12.04 3.96
C TYR A 49 -0.53 12.07 3.19
N SER A 50 -0.08 13.26 2.78
CA SER A 50 1.19 13.44 2.08
C SER A 50 2.40 13.07 2.95
N ILE A 51 2.40 13.47 4.24
CA ILE A 51 3.45 13.11 5.20
C ILE A 51 3.52 11.59 5.37
N ALA A 52 2.37 10.91 5.48
CA ALA A 52 2.32 9.45 5.58
C ALA A 52 2.97 8.77 4.36
N PHE A 53 2.73 9.30 3.16
CA PHE A 53 3.34 8.80 1.93
C PHE A 53 4.87 9.00 1.92
N SER A 54 5.36 10.17 2.36
CA SER A 54 6.79 10.45 2.50
C SER A 54 7.47 9.50 3.48
N VAL A 55 6.85 9.26 4.64
CA VAL A 55 7.35 8.30 5.63
C VAL A 55 7.43 6.90 5.01
N ALA A 56 6.36 6.46 4.35
CA ALA A 56 6.35 5.17 3.67
C ALA A 56 7.46 5.05 2.60
N HIS A 57 7.76 6.12 1.86
CA HIS A 57 8.82 6.12 0.85
C HIS A 57 10.22 6.00 1.43
N ILE A 58 10.50 6.70 2.54
CA ILE A 58 11.79 6.65 3.23
C ILE A 58 12.05 5.23 3.73
N PHE A 59 11.08 4.64 4.43
CA PHE A 59 11.23 3.29 4.96
C PHE A 59 11.19 2.23 3.86
N GLY A 60 10.34 2.38 2.85
CA GLY A 60 10.14 1.41 1.78
C GLY A 60 11.40 1.17 0.95
N HIS A 61 12.01 2.23 0.42
CA HIS A 61 13.24 2.10 -0.38
C HIS A 61 14.42 1.63 0.46
N ASN A 62 14.62 2.23 1.64
CA ASN A 62 15.76 1.91 2.49
C ASN A 62 15.70 0.46 2.98
N SER A 63 14.55 0.04 3.53
CA SER A 63 14.38 -1.32 4.03
C SER A 63 14.41 -2.35 2.90
N GLY A 64 13.78 -2.04 1.75
CA GLY A 64 13.78 -2.91 0.58
C GLY A 64 15.18 -3.15 0.02
N MET A 65 15.98 -2.09 -0.15
CA MET A 65 17.35 -2.22 -0.64
C MET A 65 18.23 -3.01 0.34
N GLN A 66 18.12 -2.75 1.64
CA GLN A 66 18.88 -3.52 2.64
C GLN A 66 18.47 -5.00 2.69
N LEU A 67 17.19 -5.31 2.47
CA LEU A 67 16.70 -6.69 2.41
C LEU A 67 17.27 -7.44 1.20
N ILE A 68 17.30 -6.78 0.04
CA ILE A 68 17.84 -7.37 -1.19
C ILE A 68 19.33 -7.63 -1.04
N ASP A 69 20.09 -6.67 -0.50
CA ASP A 69 21.54 -6.78 -0.31
C ASP A 69 21.92 -7.94 0.63
N ARG A 70 21.15 -8.13 1.72
CA ARG A 70 21.48 -9.15 2.74
C ARG A 70 20.87 -10.53 2.51
N TYR A 71 19.66 -10.58 1.94
CA TYR A 71 18.85 -11.81 1.86
C TYR A 71 18.41 -12.17 0.43
N GLY A 72 18.74 -11.33 -0.56
CA GLY A 72 18.40 -11.55 -1.95
C GLY A 72 16.95 -11.20 -2.32
N PHE A 73 16.64 -11.35 -3.61
CA PHE A 73 15.35 -10.96 -4.17
C PHE A 73 14.18 -11.84 -3.74
N ASP A 74 14.35 -13.17 -3.73
CA ASP A 74 13.26 -14.10 -3.42
C ASP A 74 12.68 -13.84 -2.02
N PHE A 75 13.55 -13.74 -1.02
CA PHE A 75 13.15 -13.42 0.35
C PHE A 75 12.46 -12.06 0.44
N THR A 76 13.00 -11.04 -0.23
CA THR A 76 12.44 -9.69 -0.24
C THR A 76 11.01 -9.67 -0.79
N TRP A 77 10.75 -10.36 -1.90
CA TRP A 77 9.42 -10.42 -2.49
C TRP A 77 8.41 -11.21 -1.64
N HIS A 78 8.86 -12.21 -0.88
CA HIS A 78 8.02 -12.86 0.13
C HIS A 78 7.65 -11.91 1.27
N VAL A 79 8.63 -11.15 1.78
CA VAL A 79 8.36 -10.13 2.82
C VAL A 79 7.39 -9.06 2.31
N ALA A 80 7.57 -8.56 1.08
CA ALA A 80 6.66 -7.61 0.46
C ALA A 80 5.23 -8.18 0.33
N THR A 81 5.10 -9.46 -0.02
CA THR A 81 3.80 -10.15 -0.09
C THR A 81 3.13 -10.24 1.29
N ILE A 82 3.89 -10.58 2.34
CA ILE A 82 3.38 -10.63 3.72
C ILE A 82 2.93 -9.24 4.18
N MET A 83 3.70 -8.19 3.88
CA MET A 83 3.36 -6.80 4.20
C MET A 83 2.06 -6.38 3.51
N MET A 84 1.84 -6.79 2.26
CA MET A 84 0.60 -6.53 1.53
C MET A 84 -0.60 -7.23 2.19
N ILE A 85 -0.44 -8.48 2.62
CA ILE A 85 -1.49 -9.22 3.36
C ILE A 85 -1.82 -8.50 4.68
N LEU A 86 -0.82 -8.03 5.41
CA LEU A 86 -1.01 -7.25 6.63
C LEU A 86 -1.78 -5.95 6.35
N CYS A 87 -1.46 -5.25 5.26
CA CYS A 87 -2.16 -4.04 4.84
C CYS A 87 -3.65 -4.32 4.56
N ILE A 88 -3.95 -5.39 3.81
CA ILE A 88 -5.32 -5.82 3.54
C ILE A 88 -6.06 -6.15 4.84
N LEU A 89 -5.41 -6.83 5.79
CA LEU A 89 -5.98 -7.16 7.10
C LEU A 89 -6.33 -5.90 7.89
N LEU A 90 -5.42 -4.91 7.95
CA LEU A 90 -5.66 -3.64 8.63
C LEU A 90 -6.81 -2.86 7.99
N LEU A 91 -6.88 -2.81 6.66
CA LEU A 91 -7.98 -2.19 5.93
C LEU A 91 -9.32 -2.90 6.20
N TYR A 92 -9.32 -4.23 6.25
CA TYR A 92 -10.50 -5.01 6.59
C TYR A 92 -11.00 -4.73 8.01
N ILE A 93 -10.09 -4.67 8.99
CA ILE A 93 -10.42 -4.29 10.38
C ILE A 93 -10.99 -2.88 10.43
N LEU A 94 -10.35 -1.92 9.75
CA LEU A 94 -10.82 -0.54 9.67
C LEU A 94 -12.23 -0.46 9.08
N ARG A 95 -12.49 -1.16 7.97
CA ARG A 95 -13.80 -1.25 7.33
C ARG A 95 -14.87 -1.74 8.31
N ASN A 96 -14.59 -2.84 9.01
CA ASN A 96 -15.55 -3.42 9.96
C ASN A 96 -15.83 -2.48 11.15
N ARG A 97 -14.81 -1.75 11.63
CA ARG A 97 -15.00 -0.74 12.68
C ARG A 97 -15.86 0.44 12.21
N MET A 98 -15.68 0.89 10.97
CA MET A 98 -16.48 1.99 10.42
C MET A 98 -17.95 1.59 10.22
N ILE A 99 -18.22 0.38 9.70
CA ILE A 99 -19.60 -0.12 9.52
C ILE A 99 -20.31 -0.23 10.88
N LYS A 100 -19.61 -0.75 11.91
CA LYS A 100 -20.19 -0.80 13.26
C LYS A 100 -20.54 0.58 13.80
N LYS A 101 -19.69 1.60 13.56
CA LYS A 101 -19.96 2.98 14.00
C LYS A 101 -21.23 3.54 13.37
N ILE A 102 -21.43 3.31 12.07
CA ILE A 102 -22.63 3.75 11.34
C ILE A 102 -23.90 3.08 11.88
N ASN A 103 -23.84 1.80 12.24
CA ASN A 103 -24.99 1.07 12.79
C ASN A 103 -25.34 1.46 14.25
N HIS A 104 -24.47 2.18 14.93
CA HIS A 104 -24.66 2.65 16.32
C HIS A 104 -24.98 4.16 16.41
N GLU A 105 -24.98 4.88 15.29
CA GLU A 105 -25.47 6.27 15.14
C GLU A 105 -26.89 6.27 14.58
#